data_AF-A0AAE9WPG7-F1
#
_entry.id   AF-A0AAE9WPG7-F1
#
_cell.length_a   1.000
_cell.length_b   1.000
_cell.length_c   1.000
_cell.angle_alpha   90.00
_cell.angle_beta   90.00
_cell.angle_gamma   90.00
#
_symmetry.space_group_name_H-M   'P 1'
#
loop_
_entity.id
_entity.type
_entity.pdbx_description
1 polymer ?
#
loop_
_entity_poly.entity_id
_entity_poly.type
_entity_poly.pdbx_seq_one_letter_code
_entity_poly.pdbx_strand_id
1 'polypeptide(L)'
;MSYASCHYNYVNINQNQKEDLHRFETSIIDNYKYYKRVENKSRIRIVLTLLIISVILYAVYKSRDNKIVIETLNNIPLMISVTVFLFYRIKSYYKNLFKSGNYIKNLNKTLKDFNLYLDIKNLKLCIIGNLRKEH
;
A
#
# COMPACT_ATOMS: atom_id res chain seq x y z
N MET A 1 22.58 -21.87 -4.35
CA MET A 1 22.30 -20.44 -4.61
C MET A 1 21.58 -20.35 -5.94
N SER A 2 20.30 -19.96 -5.95
CA SER A 2 19.56 -19.78 -7.21
C SER A 2 19.97 -18.44 -7.81
N TYR A 3 20.71 -18.46 -8.92
CA TYR A 3 21.05 -17.25 -9.67
C TYR A 3 19.76 -16.65 -10.24
N ALA A 4 19.49 -15.38 -9.95
CA ALA A 4 18.40 -14.62 -10.55
C ALA A 4 19.02 -13.61 -11.52
N SER A 5 18.57 -13.59 -12.78
CA SER A 5 18.98 -12.59 -13.76
C SER A 5 17.91 -11.51 -13.86
N CYS A 6 18.22 -10.30 -13.41
CA CYS A 6 17.33 -9.14 -13.45
C CYS A 6 17.45 -8.31 -14.73
N HIS A 7 18.25 -8.76 -15.69
CA HIS A 7 18.31 -8.23 -17.04
C HIS A 7 18.04 -9.38 -18.02
N TYR A 8 16.77 -9.56 -18.36
CA TYR A 8 16.33 -10.57 -19.34
C TYR A 8 16.77 -10.23 -20.77
N ASN A 9 17.30 -9.03 -21.03
CA ASN A 9 17.92 -8.69 -22.32
C ASN A 9 19.05 -9.66 -22.70
N TYR A 10 19.77 -10.19 -21.71
CA TYR A 10 20.88 -11.13 -21.91
C TYR A 10 20.44 -12.59 -21.89
N VAL A 11 19.14 -12.85 -21.84
CA VAL A 11 18.57 -14.18 -21.84
C VAL A 11 18.18 -14.54 -23.27
N ASN A 12 18.55 -15.76 -23.69
CA ASN A 12 18.23 -16.29 -25.01
C ASN A 12 16.72 -16.64 -25.10
N ILE A 13 15.90 -15.61 -25.32
CA ILE A 13 14.46 -15.66 -25.58
C ILE A 13 14.14 -14.83 -26.82
N ASN A 14 13.06 -15.18 -27.52
CA ASN A 14 12.70 -14.49 -28.77
C ASN A 14 12.38 -13.00 -28.51
N GLN A 15 12.62 -12.14 -29.50
CA GLN A 15 12.38 -10.69 -29.42
C GLN A 15 10.95 -10.36 -29.00
N ASN A 16 9.94 -11.07 -29.53
CA ASN A 16 8.54 -10.88 -29.12
C ASN A 16 8.33 -11.16 -27.63
N GLN A 17 9.00 -12.19 -27.09
CA GLN A 17 8.92 -12.51 -25.66
C GLN A 17 9.61 -11.42 -24.82
N LYS A 18 10.75 -10.88 -25.29
CA LYS A 18 11.44 -9.75 -24.64
C LYS A 18 10.53 -8.52 -24.57
N GLU A 19 9.79 -8.21 -25.64
CA GLU A 19 8.84 -7.10 -25.66
C GLU A 19 7.63 -7.33 -24.73
N ASP A 20 7.06 -8.53 -24.73
CA ASP A 20 5.95 -8.87 -23.84
C ASP A 20 6.34 -8.80 -22.37
N LEU A 21 7.53 -9.31 -22.02
CA LEU A 21 8.11 -9.20 -20.67
C LEU A 21 8.31 -7.73 -20.27
N HIS A 22 8.78 -6.89 -21.19
CA HIS A 22 8.95 -5.46 -20.93
C HIS A 22 7.61 -4.73 -20.72
N ARG A 23 6.60 -5.04 -21.54
CA ARG A 23 5.24 -4.49 -21.36
C ARG A 23 4.64 -4.93 -20.03
N PHE A 24 4.86 -6.20 -19.67
CA PHE A 24 4.42 -6.75 -18.40
C PHE A 24 5.10 -6.09 -17.20
N GLU A 25 6.43 -5.91 -17.23
CA GLU A 25 7.18 -5.17 -16.20
C GLU A 25 6.65 -3.74 -16.05
N THR A 26 6.45 -3.03 -17.16
CA THR A 26 5.91 -1.66 -17.14
C THR A 26 4.53 -1.62 -16.47
N SER A 27 3.63 -2.54 -16.84
CA SER A 27 2.29 -2.65 -16.25
C SER A 27 2.33 -2.95 -14.75
N ILE A 28 3.23 -3.83 -14.30
CA ILE A 28 3.42 -4.12 -12.88
C ILE A 28 3.88 -2.88 -12.12
N ILE A 29 4.88 -2.17 -12.65
CA ILE A 29 5.45 -0.97 -12.04
C ILE A 29 4.38 0.12 -11.90
N ASP A 30 3.56 0.31 -12.93
CA ASP A 30 2.50 1.32 -12.90
C ASP A 30 1.39 0.98 -11.90
N ASN A 31 0.98 -0.29 -11.82
CA ASN A 31 0.06 -0.77 -10.79
C ASN A 31 0.63 -0.60 -9.37
N TYR A 32 1.92 -0.92 -9.19
CA TYR A 32 2.60 -0.70 -7.91
C TYR A 32 2.61 0.78 -7.53
N LYS A 33 2.97 1.69 -8.46
CA LYS A 33 2.95 3.14 -8.25
C LYS A 33 1.55 3.62 -7.90
N TYR A 34 0.51 3.12 -8.58
CA TYR A 34 -0.88 3.42 -8.26
C TYR A 34 -1.23 3.03 -6.82
N TYR A 35 -0.97 1.78 -6.42
CA TYR A 35 -1.25 1.34 -5.05
C TYR A 35 -0.42 2.10 -4.02
N LYS A 36 0.82 2.47 -4.33
CA LYS A 36 1.67 3.28 -3.45
C LYS A 36 1.11 4.68 -3.25
N ARG A 37 0.53 5.28 -4.30
CA ARG A 37 -0.17 6.57 -4.21
C ARG A 37 -1.40 6.47 -3.31
N VAL A 38 -2.18 5.39 -3.43
CA VAL A 38 -3.35 5.13 -2.56
C VAL A 38 -2.93 4.95 -1.09
N GLU A 39 -1.85 4.23 -0.85
CA GLU A 39 -1.25 4.03 0.48
C GLU A 39 -0.81 5.37 1.10
N ASN A 40 -0.03 6.17 0.37
CA ASN A 40 0.42 7.50 0.84
C ASN A 40 -0.76 8.42 1.15
N LYS A 41 -1.78 8.45 0.28
CA LYS A 41 -3.01 9.22 0.52
C LYS A 41 -3.73 8.76 1.78
N SER A 42 -3.72 7.46 2.07
CA SER A 42 -4.32 6.90 3.28
C SER A 42 -3.51 7.24 4.54
N ARG A 43 -2.18 7.22 4.48
CA ARG A 43 -1.30 7.68 5.57
C ARG A 43 -1.59 9.14 5.94
N ILE A 44 -1.66 10.02 4.94
CA ILE A 44 -1.98 11.45 5.15
C ILE A 44 -3.35 11.59 5.83
N ARG A 45 -4.37 10.84 5.37
CA ARG A 45 -5.70 10.86 5.98
C ARG A 45 -5.69 10.41 7.45
N ILE A 46 -4.90 9.39 7.81
CA ILE A 46 -4.76 8.94 9.20
C ILE A 46 -4.14 10.03 10.05
N VAL A 47 -3.02 10.60 9.62
CA VAL A 47 -2.34 11.68 10.35
C VAL A 47 -3.27 12.88 10.56
N LEU A 48 -3.98 13.29 9.50
CA LEU A 48 -4.96 14.37 9.58
C LEU A 48 -6.11 14.05 10.55
N THR A 49 -6.60 12.81 10.55
CA THR A 49 -7.66 12.36 11.46
C THR A 49 -7.20 12.42 12.91
N LEU A 50 -5.99 11.95 13.21
CA LEU A 50 -5.40 12.02 14.55
C LEU A 50 -5.19 13.47 15.03
N LEU A 51 -4.75 14.35 14.12
CA LEU A 51 -4.60 15.77 14.41
C LEU A 51 -5.95 16.43 14.75
N ILE A 52 -7.00 16.15 13.96
CA ILE A 52 -8.35 16.64 14.22
C ILE A 52 -8.86 16.16 15.58
N ILE A 53 -8.70 14.86 15.89
CA ILE A 53 -9.09 14.32 17.21
C ILE A 53 -8.36 15.05 18.34
N SER A 54 -7.06 15.29 18.19
CA SER A 54 -6.25 15.98 19.20
C SER A 54 -6.72 17.42 19.42
N VAL A 55 -7.04 18.15 18.34
CA VAL A 55 -7.57 19.52 18.41
C VAL A 55 -8.94 19.54 19.07
N ILE A 56 -9.82 18.59 18.75
CA ILE A 56 -11.14 18.46 19.38
C ILE A 56 -10.99 18.20 20.89
N LEU A 57 -10.13 17.26 21.28
CA LEU A 57 -9.87 16.97 22.69
C LEU A 57 -9.36 18.20 23.44
N TYR A 58 -8.44 18.96 22.84
CA TYR A 58 -7.95 20.21 23.43
C TYR A 58 -9.07 21.25 23.57
N ALA A 59 -9.90 21.44 22.55
CA ALA A 59 -11.03 22.38 22.60
C ALA A 59 -12.05 22.01 23.68
N VAL A 60 -12.34 20.70 23.81
CA VAL A 60 -13.19 20.16 24.88
C VAL A 60 -12.58 20.43 26.25
N TYR A 61 -11.28 20.14 26.43
CA TYR A 61 -10.59 20.40 27.69
C TYR A 61 -10.59 21.89 28.07
N LYS A 62 -10.29 22.77 27.12
CA LYS A 62 -10.29 24.22 27.34
C LYS A 62 -11.68 24.76 27.70
N SER A 63 -12.74 24.14 27.17
CA SER A 63 -14.13 24.55 27.37
C SER A 63 -14.86 23.68 28.40
N ARG A 64 -14.14 23.01 29.30
CA ARG A 64 -14.70 22.00 30.22
C ARG A 64 -15.80 22.53 31.14
N ASP A 65 -15.75 23.81 31.49
CA ASP A 65 -16.72 24.44 32.40
C ASP A 65 -17.98 24.93 31.65
N ASN A 66 -17.98 24.84 30.31
CA ASN A 66 -19.13 25.22 29.51
C ASN A 66 -20.24 24.14 29.61
N LYS A 67 -21.41 24.54 30.09
CA LYS A 67 -22.58 23.68 30.25
C LYS A 67 -22.95 22.91 28.98
N ILE A 68 -22.82 23.54 27.80
CA ILE A 68 -23.10 22.91 26.50
C ILE A 68 -22.15 21.74 26.25
N VAL A 69 -20.86 21.90 26.57
CA VAL A 69 -19.85 20.84 26.39
C VAL A 69 -20.14 19.67 27.32
N ILE A 70 -20.48 19.96 28.58
CA ILE A 70 -20.84 18.94 29.58
C ILE A 70 -22.09 18.16 29.14
N GLU A 71 -23.16 18.83 28.72
CA GLU A 71 -24.39 18.19 28.23
C GLU A 71 -24.13 17.33 26.98
N THR A 72 -23.28 17.82 26.07
CA THR A 72 -22.92 17.08 24.85
C THR A 72 -22.11 15.82 25.17
N LEU A 73 -21.15 15.88 26.09
CA LEU A 73 -20.36 14.72 26.51
C LEU A 73 -21.20 13.69 27.28
N ASN A 74 -22.19 14.15 28.05
CA ASN A 74 -23.12 13.28 28.77
C ASN A 74 -24.17 12.62 27.86
N ASN A 75 -24.27 13.04 26.60
CA ASN A 75 -25.13 12.38 25.61
C ASN A 75 -24.49 11.07 25.13
N ILE A 76 -24.70 10.00 25.89
CA ILE A 76 -24.13 8.67 25.66
C ILE A 76 -24.40 8.15 24.23
N PRO A 77 -25.63 8.19 23.68
CA PRO A 77 -25.88 7.75 22.31
C PRO A 77 -25.05 8.49 21.27
N LEU A 78 -24.91 9.81 21.42
CA LEU A 78 -24.10 10.64 20.52
C LEU A 78 -22.62 10.24 20.60
N MET A 79 -22.08 10.11 21.80
CA MET A 79 -20.66 9.75 22.01
C MET A 79 -20.33 8.36 21.46
N ILE A 80 -21.22 7.38 21.62
CA ILE A 80 -21.08 6.06 21.02
C ILE A 80 -21.05 6.17 19.49
N SER A 81 -22.00 6.90 18.90
CA SER A 81 -22.07 7.09 17.45
C SER A 81 -20.79 7.72 16.87
N VAL A 82 -20.29 8.79 17.49
CA VAL A 82 -19.05 9.45 17.08
C VAL A 82 -17.86 8.50 17.19
N THR A 83 -17.77 7.74 18.29
CA THR A 83 -16.68 6.78 18.53
C THR A 83 -16.66 5.68 17.48
N VAL A 84 -17.81 5.07 17.18
CA VAL A 84 -17.95 4.02 16.15
C VAL A 84 -17.61 4.57 14.77
N PHE A 85 -18.07 5.79 14.45
CA PHE A 85 -17.76 6.43 13.17
C PHE A 85 -16.25 6.65 13.00
N LEU A 86 -15.57 7.19 14.02
CA LEU A 86 -14.12 7.37 14.01
C LEU A 86 -13.39 6.05 13.84
N PHE A 87 -13.80 5.01 14.58
CA PHE A 87 -13.22 3.67 14.46
C PHE A 87 -13.34 3.12 13.04
N TYR A 88 -14.52 3.24 12.41
CA TYR A 88 -14.73 2.76 11.04
C TYR A 88 -13.87 3.52 10.02
N ARG A 89 -13.75 4.86 10.17
CA ARG A 89 -12.91 5.69 9.30
C ARG A 89 -11.44 5.29 9.40
N ILE A 90 -10.93 5.17 10.62
CA ILE A 90 -9.56 4.73 10.89
C ILE A 90 -9.33 3.33 10.28
N LYS A 91 -10.19 2.36 10.58
CA LYS A 91 -10.11 0.99 10.04
C LYS A 91 -10.06 0.98 8.50
N SER A 92 -10.90 1.78 7.85
CA SER A 92 -10.94 1.91 6.39
C SER A 92 -9.62 2.45 5.83
N TYR A 93 -9.01 3.45 6.47
CA TYR A 93 -7.72 3.97 6.06
C TYR A 93 -6.58 2.97 6.28
N TYR A 94 -6.59 2.26 7.42
CA TYR A 94 -5.60 1.23 7.75
C TYR A 94 -5.60 0.09 6.73
N LYS A 95 -6.76 -0.33 6.22
CA LYS A 95 -6.85 -1.39 5.18
C LYS A 95 -6.06 -1.03 3.91
N ASN A 96 -5.90 0.25 3.61
CA ASN A 96 -5.18 0.71 2.43
C ASN A 96 -3.67 0.87 2.65
N LEU A 97 -3.16 0.79 3.89
CA LEU A 97 -1.75 1.02 4.21
C LEU A 97 -0.81 -0.04 3.64
N PHE A 98 -1.30 -1.25 3.40
CA PHE A 98 -0.48 -2.38 2.96
C PHE A 98 -0.86 -2.87 1.55
N LYS A 99 -1.63 -2.09 0.79
CA LYS A 99 -2.07 -2.48 -0.55
C LYS A 99 -0.89 -2.70 -1.51
N SER A 100 0.11 -1.82 -1.50
CA SER A 100 1.27 -1.95 -2.39
C SER A 100 2.11 -3.20 -2.04
N GLY A 101 2.36 -3.44 -0.75
CA GLY A 101 3.09 -4.61 -0.28
C GLY A 101 2.36 -5.93 -0.55
N ASN A 102 1.05 -5.98 -0.30
CA ASN A 102 0.23 -7.15 -0.59
C ASN A 102 0.13 -7.44 -2.08
N TYR A 103 0.02 -6.40 -2.92
CA TYR A 103 0.05 -6.55 -4.37
C TYR A 103 1.34 -7.26 -4.83
N ILE A 104 2.49 -6.77 -4.40
CA ILE A 104 3.80 -7.33 -4.77
C ILE A 104 3.98 -8.75 -4.20
N LYS A 105 3.54 -9.00 -2.97
CA LYS A 105 3.59 -10.33 -2.35
C LYS A 105 2.76 -11.35 -3.12
N ASN A 106 1.53 -10.99 -3.49
CA ASN A 106 0.65 -11.85 -4.27
C ASN A 106 1.19 -12.05 -5.69
N LEU A 107 1.68 -10.98 -6.32
CA LEU A 107 2.30 -11.05 -7.64
C LEU A 107 3.53 -11.97 -7.63
N ASN A 108 4.45 -11.80 -6.69
CA ASN A 108 5.64 -12.66 -6.58
C ASN A 108 5.29 -14.12 -6.30
N LYS A 109 4.15 -14.40 -5.63
CA LYS A 109 3.66 -15.77 -5.47
C LYS A 109 3.27 -16.37 -6.82
N THR A 110 2.52 -15.64 -7.64
CA THR A 110 2.14 -16.07 -9.00
C THR A 110 3.35 -16.16 -9.92
N LEU A 111 4.25 -15.18 -9.90
CA LEU A 111 5.44 -15.15 -10.75
C LEU A 111 6.38 -16.33 -10.50
N LYS A 112 6.45 -16.82 -9.26
CA LYS A 112 7.28 -17.96 -8.89
C LYS A 112 6.92 -19.22 -9.69
N ASP A 113 5.64 -19.42 -10.01
CA ASP A 113 5.18 -20.55 -10.82
C ASP A 113 5.70 -20.47 -12.26
N PHE A 114 6.06 -19.26 -12.72
CA PHE A 114 6.67 -19.00 -14.03
C PHE A 114 8.20 -18.87 -13.98
N ASN A 115 8.84 -19.21 -12.86
CA ASN A 115 10.26 -18.94 -12.61
C ASN A 115 10.62 -17.44 -12.73
N LEU A 116 9.69 -16.55 -12.41
CA LEU A 116 9.89 -15.11 -12.40
C LEU A 116 9.84 -14.58 -10.96
N TYR A 117 10.48 -13.45 -10.73
CA TYR A 117 10.42 -12.72 -9.47
C TYR A 117 10.63 -11.23 -9.72
N LEU A 118 9.80 -10.38 -9.13
CA LEU A 118 10.00 -8.94 -9.16
C LEU A 118 10.88 -8.52 -7.98
N ASP A 119 12.06 -7.96 -8.29
CA ASP A 119 12.90 -7.31 -7.28
C ASP A 119 12.27 -5.99 -6.87
N ILE A 120 11.76 -5.94 -5.64
CA ILE A 120 11.07 -4.79 -5.06
C ILE A 120 12.01 -3.59 -4.90
N LYS A 121 13.32 -3.82 -4.68
CA LYS A 121 14.28 -2.72 -4.47
C LYS A 121 14.52 -1.94 -5.75
N ASN A 122 14.72 -2.65 -6.85
CA ASN A 122 15.02 -2.06 -8.15
C ASN A 122 13.80 -1.93 -9.06
N LEU A 123 12.64 -2.48 -8.64
CA LEU A 123 11.41 -2.59 -9.42
C LEU A 123 11.66 -3.24 -10.80
N LYS A 124 12.49 -4.27 -10.85
CA LYS A 124 12.85 -4.99 -12.07
C LYS A 124 12.35 -6.42 -12.04
N LEU A 125 11.92 -6.93 -13.19
CA LEU A 125 11.56 -8.33 -13.34
C LEU A 125 12.82 -9.17 -13.52
N CYS A 126 12.97 -10.19 -12.67
CA CYS A 126 14.09 -11.11 -12.68
C CYS A 126 13.60 -12.52 -13.01
N ILE A 127 14.43 -13.27 -13.72
CA ILE A 127 14.17 -14.68 -14.02
C ILE A 127 14.99 -15.54 -13.06
N ILE A 128 14.32 -16.47 -12.38
CA ILE A 128 14.89 -17.45 -11.47
C ILE A 128 15.44 -18.62 -12.29
N GLY A 129 16.76 -18.85 -12.22
CA GLY A 129 17.41 -20.00 -12.85
C GLY A 129 18.58 -19.63 -13.76
N ASN A 130 19.39 -20.63 -14.11
CA ASN A 130 20.51 -20.50 -15.04
C ASN A 130 20.00 -20.48 -16.48
N LEU A 131 19.54 -19.32 -16.93
CA LEU A 131 19.35 -19.08 -18.36
C LEU A 131 20.72 -18.86 -19.02
N ARG A 132 21.01 -19.61 -20.08
CA ARG A 132 22.21 -19.40 -20.90
C ARG A 132 22.20 -17.97 -21.42
N LYS A 133 23.27 -17.22 -21.11
CA LYS A 133 23.46 -15.86 -21.64
C LYS A 133 23.69 -15.94 -23.15
N GLU A 134 23.10 -15.01 -23.91
CA GLU A 134 23.54 -14.77 -25.29
C GLU A 134 25.01 -14.35 -25.24
N HIS A 135 25.86 -15.05 -26.01
CA HIS A 135 27.29 -14.80 -26.14
C HIS A 135 27.55 -13.71 -27.17
#